data_AF-A0A529HLM1-F1
#
_entry.id   AF-A0A529HLM1-F1
#
_cell.length_a   1.000
_cell.length_b   1.000
_cell.length_c   1.000
_cell.angle_alpha   90.00
_cell.angle_beta   90.00
_cell.angle_gamma   90.00
#
_symmetry.space_group_name_H-M   'P 1'
#
loop_
_entity.id
_entity.type
_entity.pdbx_description
1 polymer ?
#
loop_
_entity_poly.entity_id
_entity_poly.type
_entity_poly.pdbx_seq_one_letter_code
_entity_poly.pdbx_strand_id
1 'polypeptide(L)'
;MQSSATFNIFLPVALVIIMLGLGLSLKLQDFLQVVLRPKALLVALIVQILVLPVLCFGIVSVSALPPAMAVGMMLLAASPGA
;
A
#
# COMPACT_ATOMS: atom_id res chain seq x y z
N MET A 1 8.08 26.39 8.20
CA MET A 1 6.98 25.79 8.98
C MET A 1 5.61 26.44 8.67
N GLN A 2 5.36 26.86 7.44
CA GLN A 2 4.11 27.52 7.02
C GLN A 2 3.80 27.05 5.60
N SER A 3 3.13 25.89 5.47
CA SER A 3 2.39 25.43 4.25
C SER A 3 1.70 24.07 4.43
N SER A 4 1.49 23.60 5.67
CA SER A 4 1.00 22.24 5.93
C SER A 4 -0.53 22.10 5.91
N ALA A 5 -1.29 23.18 6.13
CA ALA A 5 -2.76 23.12 6.20
C ALA A 5 -3.38 22.67 4.87
N THR A 6 -2.87 23.17 3.75
CA THR A 6 -3.33 22.78 2.42
C THR A 6 -3.02 21.29 2.16
N PHE A 7 -1.78 20.83 2.35
CA PHE A 7 -1.45 19.42 2.11
C PHE A 7 -2.20 18.44 3.04
N ASN A 8 -2.37 18.79 4.32
CA ASN A 8 -3.09 17.95 5.28
C ASN A 8 -4.57 17.76 4.92
N ILE A 9 -5.17 18.68 4.16
CA ILE A 9 -6.57 18.62 3.74
C ILE A 9 -6.68 18.03 2.33
N PHE A 10 -5.86 18.49 1.38
CA PHE A 10 -5.98 18.09 -0.01
C PHE A 10 -5.44 16.68 -0.28
N LEU A 11 -4.43 16.20 0.47
CA LEU A 11 -3.86 14.87 0.24
C LEU A 11 -4.86 13.75 0.58
N PRO A 12 -5.54 13.74 1.75
CA PRO A 12 -6.57 12.74 2.02
C PRO A 12 -7.73 12.80 1.03
N VAL A 13 -8.17 14.01 0.66
CA VAL A 13 -9.25 14.20 -0.34
C VAL A 13 -8.85 13.62 -1.70
N ALA A 14 -7.61 13.86 -2.14
CA ALA A 14 -7.10 13.27 -3.38
C ALA A 14 -7.05 11.74 -3.29
N LEU A 15 -6.59 11.16 -2.18
CA LEU A 15 -6.57 9.71 -1.97
C LEU A 15 -7.98 9.10 -2.02
N VAL A 16 -8.98 9.77 -1.43
CA VAL A 16 -10.39 9.34 -1.52
C VAL A 16 -10.86 9.31 -2.96
N ILE A 17 -10.57 10.36 -3.75
CA ILE A 17 -10.96 10.43 -5.16
C ILE A 17 -10.27 9.33 -5.97
N ILE A 18 -8.97 9.10 -5.75
CA ILE A 18 -8.20 8.05 -6.44
C ILE A 18 -8.77 6.67 -6.11
N MET A 19 -8.99 6.35 -4.83
CA MET A 19 -9.52 5.05 -4.43
C MET A 19 -10.97 4.83 -4.89
N LEU A 20 -11.79 5.90 -4.93
CA LEU A 20 -13.12 5.85 -5.52
C LEU A 20 -13.05 5.56 -7.03
N GLY A 21 -12.15 6.23 -7.76
CA GLY A 21 -11.93 6.01 -9.19
C GLY A 21 -11.49 4.58 -9.51
N LEU A 22 -10.59 4.01 -8.69
CA LEU A 22 -10.21 2.59 -8.78
C LEU A 22 -11.43 1.68 -8.58
N GLY A 23 -12.24 1.94 -7.53
CA GLY A 23 -13.46 1.18 -7.25
C GLY A 23 -14.49 1.23 -8.38
N LEU A 24 -14.73 2.41 -8.97
CA LEU A 24 -15.64 2.60 -10.10
C LEU A 24 -15.16 1.92 -11.40
N SER A 25 -13.87 1.65 -11.50
CA SER A 25 -13.27 0.97 -12.66
C SER A 25 -13.37 -0.56 -12.57
N LEU A 26 -13.69 -1.11 -11.39
CA LEU A 26 -13.81 -2.55 -11.18
C LEU A 26 -15.08 -3.10 -11.86
N LYS A 27 -14.93 -4.28 -12.47
CA LYS A 27 -16.02 -5.04 -13.09
C LYS A 27 -16.28 -6.31 -12.29
N LEU A 28 -17.50 -6.83 -12.39
CA LEU A 28 -17.86 -8.13 -11.78
C LEU A 28 -16.93 -9.27 -12.21
N GLN A 29 -16.39 -9.20 -13.42
CA GLN A 29 -15.45 -10.19 -13.96
C GLN A 29 -14.13 -10.24 -13.17
N ASP A 30 -13.68 -9.11 -12.63
CA ASP A 30 -12.44 -9.03 -11.84
C ASP A 30 -12.59 -9.83 -10.53
N PHE A 31 -13.76 -9.72 -9.88
CA PHE A 31 -14.09 -10.52 -8.70
C PHE A 31 -14.32 -11.99 -9.01
N LEU A 32 -14.83 -12.32 -10.21
CA LEU A 32 -14.97 -13.72 -10.61
C LEU A 32 -13.60 -14.37 -10.81
N GLN A 33 -12.65 -13.67 -11.42
CA GLN A 33 -11.28 -14.16 -11.56
C GLN A 33 -10.63 -14.45 -10.21
N VAL A 34 -10.96 -13.65 -9.19
CA VAL A 34 -10.46 -13.84 -7.84
C VAL A 34 -10.87 -15.21 -7.28
N VAL A 35 -12.13 -15.59 -7.48
CA VAL A 35 -12.66 -16.89 -7.02
C VAL A 35 -12.17 -18.04 -7.89
N LEU A 36 -12.03 -17.82 -9.20
CA LEU A 36 -11.60 -18.86 -10.15
C LEU A 36 -10.10 -19.19 -10.05
N ARG A 37 -9.26 -18.24 -9.62
CA ARG A 37 -7.81 -18.42 -9.50
C ARG A 37 -7.28 -18.10 -8.10
N PRO A 38 -7.73 -18.83 -7.06
CA PRO A 38 -7.40 -18.52 -5.67
C PRO A 38 -5.91 -18.69 -5.36
N LYS A 39 -5.22 -19.62 -6.03
CA LYS A 39 -3.78 -19.85 -5.82
C LYS A 39 -2.96 -18.61 -6.18
N ALA A 40 -3.26 -17.95 -7.30
CA ALA A 40 -2.54 -16.76 -7.73
C ALA A 40 -2.72 -15.60 -6.74
N LEU A 41 -3.95 -15.43 -6.24
CA LEU A 41 -4.26 -14.44 -5.21
C LEU A 41 -3.59 -14.71 -3.89
N LEU A 42 -3.61 -15.96 -3.41
CA LEU A 42 -2.94 -16.30 -2.16
C LEU A 42 -1.45 -16.01 -2.24
N VAL A 43 -0.80 -16.35 -3.36
CA VAL A 43 0.62 -16.01 -3.57
C VAL A 43 0.80 -14.49 -3.56
N ALA A 44 -0.02 -13.73 -4.28
CA ALA A 44 0.07 -12.27 -4.30
C ALA A 44 -0.12 -11.66 -2.91
N LEU A 45 -1.12 -12.12 -2.15
CA LEU A 45 -1.40 -11.65 -0.79
C LEU A 45 -0.27 -12.02 0.19
N ILE A 46 0.27 -13.23 0.12
CA ILE A 46 1.42 -13.64 0.95
C ILE A 46 2.63 -12.76 0.63
N VAL A 47 2.89 -12.51 -0.65
CA VAL A 47 4.01 -11.66 -1.05
C VAL A 47 3.81 -10.23 -0.56
N GLN A 48 2.63 -9.65 -0.73
CA GLN A 48 2.35 -8.27 -0.33
C GLN A 48 2.31 -8.07 1.18
N ILE A 49 1.65 -8.97 1.92
CA ILE A 49 1.37 -8.78 3.35
C ILE A 49 2.53 -9.28 4.23
N LEU A 50 3.27 -10.30 3.77
CA LEU A 50 4.36 -10.89 4.55
C LEU A 50 5.73 -10.64 3.93
N VAL A 51 5.94 -11.09 2.69
CA VAL A 51 7.30 -11.11 2.11
C VAL A 51 7.83 -9.68 1.96
N LEU A 52 7.04 -8.77 1.41
CA LEU A 52 7.47 -7.40 1.14
C LEU A 52 7.76 -6.60 2.43
N PRO A 53 6.90 -6.62 3.48
CA PRO A 53 7.22 -6.00 4.76
C PRO A 53 8.44 -6.61 5.45
N VAL A 54 8.62 -7.94 5.39
CA VAL A 54 9.80 -8.60 5.98
C VAL A 54 11.08 -8.20 5.25
N LEU A 55 11.05 -8.13 3.92
CA LEU A 55 12.18 -7.64 3.12
C LEU A 55 12.50 -6.18 3.44
N CYS A 56 11.47 -5.32 3.52
CA CYS A 56 11.64 -3.91 3.91
C CYS A 56 12.24 -3.79 5.31
N PHE A 57 11.75 -4.58 6.27
CA PHE A 57 12.29 -4.62 7.63
C PHE A 57 13.78 -5.03 7.63
N GLY A 58 14.16 -6.03 6.84
CA GLY A 58 15.54 -6.45 6.68
C GLY A 58 16.44 -5.31 6.17
N ILE A 59 15.98 -4.59 5.12
CA ILE A 59 16.70 -3.44 4.56
C ILE A 59 16.85 -2.33 5.60
N VAL A 60 15.76 -1.94 6.26
CA VAL A 60 15.74 -0.83 7.22
C VAL A 60 16.62 -1.14 8.44
N SER A 61 16.67 -2.41 8.88
CA SER A 61 17.48 -2.84 10.02
C SER A 61 18.99 -2.67 9.79
N VAL A 62 19.46 -2.79 8.55
CA VAL A 62 20.89 -2.64 8.21
C VAL A 62 21.25 -1.25 7.69
N SER A 63 20.26 -0.46 7.26
CA SER A 63 20.49 0.80 6.54
C SER A 63 20.68 2.03 7.44
N ALA A 64 20.82 1.85 8.77
CA ALA A 64 21.10 2.92 9.76
C ALA A 64 20.20 4.17 9.64
N LEU A 65 18.92 4.00 9.27
CA LEU A 65 18.00 5.12 9.10
C LEU A 65 17.57 5.72 10.45
N PRO A 66 17.23 7.02 10.49
CA PRO A 66 16.50 7.60 11.61
C PRO A 66 15.19 6.84 11.87
N PRO A 67 14.80 6.62 13.14
CA PRO A 67 13.61 5.82 13.49
C PRO A 67 12.32 6.27 12.79
N ALA A 68 12.12 7.59 12.62
CA ALA A 68 10.94 8.13 11.94
C ALA A 68 10.85 7.71 10.45
N MET A 69 11.98 7.67 9.75
CA MET A 69 12.04 7.26 8.34
C MET A 69 11.87 5.74 8.19
N ALA A 70 12.48 4.98 9.10
CA ALA A 70 12.29 3.54 9.20
C ALA A 70 10.80 3.17 9.34
N VAL A 71 10.09 3.83 10.24
CA VAL A 71 8.64 3.65 10.41
C VAL A 71 7.87 4.07 9.16
N GLY A 72 8.21 5.20 8.54
CA GLY A 72 7.61 5.64 7.28
C GLY A 72 7.74 4.60 6.16
N MET A 73 8.92 4.00 6.00
CA MET A 73 9.16 2.92 5.03
C MET A 73 8.34 1.66 5.35
N MET A 74 8.23 1.30 6.62
CA MET A 74 7.40 0.16 7.03
C MET A 74 5.91 0.41 6.75
N LEU A 75 5.42 1.63 6.96
CA LEU A 75 4.03 1.99 6.64
C LEU A 75 3.76 1.92 5.13
N LEU A 76 4.71 2.37 4.30
CA LEU A 76 4.61 2.23 2.84
C LEU A 76 4.63 0.76 2.41
N ALA A 77 5.53 -0.04 2.97
CA ALA A 77 5.63 -1.48 2.67
C ALA A 77 4.39 -2.27 3.10
N ALA A 78 3.75 -1.89 4.21
CA ALA A 78 2.53 -2.51 4.70
C ALA A 78 1.26 -2.05 3.96
N SER A 79 1.34 -0.95 3.21
CA SER A 79 0.21 -0.47 2.42
C SER A 79 -0.06 -1.42 1.24
N PRO A 80 -1.34 -1.62 0.85
CA PRO A 80 -1.66 -2.44 -0.31
C PRO A 80 -1.06 -1.85 -1.59
N GLY A 81 -0.59 -2.73 -2.48
CA GLY A 81 -0.14 -2.33 -3.81
C GLY A 81 -1.29 -1.80 -4.65
N ALA A 82 -0.96 -0.92 -5.60
CA ALA A 82 -1.89 -0.46 -6.64
C ALA A 82 -2.04 -1.51 -7.74
#